data_AF-A0AAE4VH69-F1
#
_entry.id   AF-A0AAE4VH69-F1
#
_cell.length_a   1.000
_cell.length_b   1.000
_cell.length_c   1.000
_cell.angle_alpha   90.00
_cell.angle_beta   90.00
_cell.angle_gamma   90.00
#
_symmetry.space_group_name_H-M   'P 1'
#
loop_
_entity.id
_entity.type
_entity.pdbx_description
1 polymer ?
#
loop_
_entity_poly.entity_id
_entity_poly.type
_entity_poly.pdbx_seq_one_letter_code
_entity_poly.pdbx_strand_id
1 'polypeptide(L)'
;MIDLPEVINASGIAIAAILTAWQARTSKRVRDLEARLAVVEDERDEFKKLFRIAVRHIRDWMAWAMHHAPGTPAPPIPDELKDEV
;
A
#
# COMPACT_ATOMS: atom_id res chain seq x y z
N MET A 1 -36.36 21.92 42.42
CA MET A 1 -35.03 22.50 42.63
C MET A 1 -34.09 21.65 41.80
N ILE A 2 -33.47 22.19 40.74
CA ILE A 2 -32.53 21.40 39.92
C ILE A 2 -31.23 21.34 40.71
N ASP A 3 -30.80 20.15 41.09
CA ASP A 3 -29.51 19.94 41.76
C ASP A 3 -28.39 20.15 40.73
N LEU A 4 -27.89 21.39 40.69
CA LEU A 4 -26.71 21.80 39.93
C LEU A 4 -25.54 20.79 39.96
N PRO A 5 -25.17 20.19 41.11
CA PRO A 5 -24.06 19.22 41.13
C PRO A 5 -24.37 17.94 40.35
N GLU A 6 -25.61 17.47 40.32
CA GLU A 6 -26.00 16.27 39.57
C GLU A 6 -25.96 16.53 38.05
N VAL A 7 -26.42 17.71 37.62
CA VAL A 7 -26.38 18.12 36.20
C VAL A 7 -24.95 18.28 35.68
N ILE A 8 -24.04 18.85 36.49
CA ILE A 8 -22.62 18.99 36.12
C ILE A 8 -21.94 17.62 36.01
N ASN A 9 -22.23 16.70 36.92
CA ASN A 9 -21.64 15.36 36.87
C ASN A 9 -22.17 14.54 35.68
N ALA A 10 -23.49 14.56 35.47
CA ALA A 10 -24.12 13.85 34.35
C ALA A 10 -23.64 14.40 32.98
N SER A 11 -23.52 15.72 32.84
CA SER A 11 -23.00 16.32 31.61
C SER A 11 -21.51 16.00 31.40
N GLY A 12 -20.69 16.02 32.44
CA GLY A 12 -19.29 15.61 32.37
C GLY A 12 -19.10 14.17 31.88
N ILE A 13 -19.88 13.23 32.42
CA ILE A 13 -19.85 11.82 32.01
C ILE A 13 -20.32 11.65 30.57
N ALA A 14 -21.40 12.33 30.17
CA ALA A 14 -21.92 12.28 28.82
C ALA A 14 -20.89 12.80 27.79
N ILE A 15 -20.24 13.93 28.09
CA ILE A 15 -19.19 14.51 27.23
C ILE A 15 -17.98 13.55 27.13
N ALA A 16 -17.52 13.00 28.26
CA ALA A 16 -16.40 12.07 28.28
C ALA A 16 -16.70 10.78 27.48
N ALA A 17 -17.93 10.27 27.56
CA ALA A 17 -18.35 9.11 26.79
C ALA A 17 -18.38 9.39 25.29
N ILE A 18 -18.90 10.55 24.88
CA ILE A 18 -18.92 10.98 23.47
C ILE A 18 -17.50 11.13 22.93
N LEU A 19 -16.61 11.80 23.66
CA LEU A 19 -15.21 11.99 23.26
C LEU A 19 -14.48 10.67 23.14
N THR A 20 -14.69 9.74 24.08
CA THR A 20 -14.06 8.42 24.06
C THR A 20 -14.57 7.59 22.88
N ALA A 21 -15.88 7.61 22.60
CA ALA A 21 -16.46 6.94 21.45
C ALA A 21 -15.94 7.53 20.13
N TRP A 22 -15.81 8.85 20.05
CA TRP A 22 -15.25 9.52 18.89
C TRP A 22 -13.78 9.18 18.70
N GLN A 23 -12.97 9.23 19.75
CA GLN A 23 -11.56 8.87 19.72
C GLN A 23 -11.38 7.40 19.28
N ALA A 24 -12.16 6.47 19.82
CA ALA A 24 -12.13 5.07 19.42
C ALA A 24 -12.49 4.89 17.92
N ARG A 25 -13.50 5.61 17.44
CA ARG A 25 -13.89 5.60 16.02
C ARG A 25 -12.78 6.15 15.13
N THR A 26 -12.17 7.27 15.51
CA THR A 26 -11.07 7.90 14.77
C THR A 26 -9.84 6.99 14.75
N SER A 27 -9.43 6.42 15.88
CA SER A 27 -8.33 5.46 15.94
C SER A 27 -8.57 4.23 15.06
N LYS A 28 -9.81 3.74 14.97
CA LYS A 28 -10.15 2.64 14.07
C LYS A 28 -9.98 3.03 12.60
N ARG A 29 -10.37 4.26 12.22
CA ARG A 29 -10.20 4.77 10.85
C ARG A 29 -8.73 4.98 10.48
N VAL A 30 -7.92 5.49 11.41
CA VAL A 30 -6.49 5.64 11.21
C VAL A 30 -5.83 4.28 10.95
N ARG A 31 -6.13 3.27 11.78
CA ARG A 31 -5.59 1.91 11.58
C ARG A 31 -6.03 1.28 10.25
N ASP A 32 -7.27 1.48 9.83
CA ASP A 32 -7.77 1.00 8.53
C ASP A 32 -7.03 1.69 7.37
N LEU A 33 -6.77 2.99 7.47
CA LEU A 33 -6.00 3.74 6.46
C LEU A 33 -4.53 3.31 6.43
N GLU A 34 -3.90 3.13 7.59
CA GLU A 34 -2.53 2.63 7.70
C GLU A 34 -2.40 1.23 7.07
N ALA A 35 -3.36 0.33 7.33
CA ALA A 35 -3.37 -1.00 6.74
C ALA A 35 -3.50 -0.95 5.21
N ARG A 36 -4.39 -0.11 4.68
CA ARG A 36 -4.55 0.06 3.23
C ARG A 36 -3.31 0.68 2.59
N LEU A 37 -2.69 1.64 3.26
CA LEU A 37 -1.46 2.26 2.78
C LEU A 37 -0.34 1.22 2.70
N ALA A 38 -0.17 0.39 3.73
CA ALA A 38 0.85 -0.66 3.72
C ALA A 38 0.68 -1.64 2.55
N VAL A 39 -0.57 -2.05 2.26
CA VAL A 39 -0.86 -2.91 1.10
C VAL A 39 -0.49 -2.22 -0.21
N VAL A 40 -0.91 -0.97 -0.39
CA VAL A 40 -0.61 -0.21 -1.61
C VAL A 40 0.90 0.04 -1.78
N GLU A 41 1.62 0.27 -0.69
CA GLU A 41 3.07 0.44 -0.71
C GLU A 41 3.79 -0.85 -1.11
N ASP A 42 3.33 -1.99 -0.62
CA ASP A 42 3.85 -3.31 -0.98
C ASP A 42 3.62 -3.62 -2.46
N GLU A 43 2.37 -3.48 -2.94
CA GLU A 43 2.01 -3.64 -4.35
C GLU A 43 2.82 -2.71 -5.27
N ARG A 44 3.03 -1.45 -4.85
CA ARG A 44 3.83 -0.48 -5.60
C ARG A 44 5.30 -0.91 -5.68
N ASP A 45 5.85 -1.43 -4.60
CA ASP A 45 7.26 -1.82 -4.56
C ASP A 45 7.51 -3.11 -5.36
N GLU A 46 6.56 -4.05 -5.33
CA GLU A 46 6.51 -5.19 -6.24
C GLU A 46 6.43 -4.74 -7.71
N PHE A 47 5.49 -3.85 -8.04
CA PHE A 47 5.36 -3.33 -9.41
C PHE A 47 6.63 -2.62 -9.89
N LYS A 48 7.25 -1.80 -9.03
CA LYS A 48 8.53 -1.15 -9.35
C LYS A 48 9.65 -2.15 -9.61
N LYS A 49 9.69 -3.27 -8.88
CA LYS A 49 10.66 -4.35 -9.09
C LYS A 49 10.43 -5.00 -10.45
N LEU A 50 9.20 -5.44 -10.74
CA LEU A 50 8.83 -6.05 -12.02
C LEU A 50 9.10 -5.11 -13.19
N PHE A 51 8.71 -3.84 -13.07
CA PHE A 51 8.96 -2.83 -14.10
C PHE A 51 10.46 -2.66 -14.40
N ARG A 52 11.31 -2.65 -13.37
CA ARG A 52 12.76 -2.56 -13.56
C ARG A 52 13.32 -3.79 -14.27
N ILE A 53 12.79 -4.98 -13.98
CA ILE A 53 13.18 -6.23 -14.64
C ILE A 53 12.74 -6.21 -16.11
N ALA A 54 11.49 -5.80 -16.37
CA ALA A 54 10.95 -5.65 -17.73
C ALA A 54 11.76 -4.67 -18.57
N VAL A 55 12.06 -3.48 -18.06
CA VAL A 55 12.88 -2.47 -18.77
C VAL A 55 14.28 -3.00 -19.07
N ARG A 56 14.88 -3.77 -18.15
CA ARG A 56 16.18 -4.41 -18.39
C ARG A 56 16.09 -5.44 -19.49
N HIS A 57 15.09 -6.32 -19.42
CA HIS A 57 14.89 -7.35 -20.44
C HIS A 57 14.65 -6.76 -21.82
N ILE A 58 13.85 -5.69 -21.94
CA ILE A 58 13.66 -4.95 -23.19
C ILE A 58 14.99 -4.40 -23.71
N ARG A 59 15.85 -3.88 -22.83
CA ARG A 59 17.18 -3.42 -23.22
C ARG A 59 18.06 -4.56 -23.73
N ASP A 60 18.01 -5.72 -23.09
CA ASP A 60 18.75 -6.91 -23.51
C ASP A 60 18.28 -7.37 -24.90
N TRP A 61 16.97 -7.34 -25.15
CA TRP A 61 16.38 -7.60 -26.46
C TRP A 61 16.82 -6.59 -27.52
N MET A 62 16.82 -5.30 -27.20
CA MET A 62 17.30 -4.27 -28.13
C MET A 62 18.79 -4.47 -28.46
N ALA A 63 19.61 -4.76 -27.45
CA ALA A 63 21.04 -5.03 -27.64
C ALA A 63 21.27 -6.28 -28.49
N TRP A 64 20.51 -7.35 -28.22
CA TRP A 64 20.56 -8.57 -29.02
C TRP A 64 20.16 -8.29 -30.47
N ALA A 65 19.05 -7.58 -30.70
CA ALA A 65 18.61 -7.25 -32.06
C ALA A 65 19.67 -6.45 -32.85
N MET A 66 20.42 -5.56 -32.19
CA MET A 66 21.46 -4.74 -32.83
C MET A 66 22.79 -5.46 -33.06
N HIS A 67 23.16 -6.41 -32.22
CA HIS A 67 24.53 -6.94 -32.17
C HIS A 67 24.65 -8.47 -32.24
N HIS A 68 23.54 -9.21 -32.34
CA HIS A 68 23.62 -10.66 -32.37
C HIS A 68 24.35 -11.17 -33.62
N ALA A 69 25.15 -12.21 -33.42
CA ALA A 69 25.68 -13.02 -34.50
C ALA A 69 24.63 -14.07 -34.93
N PRO A 70 24.67 -14.53 -36.20
CA PRO A 70 23.81 -15.62 -36.63
C PRO A 70 24.00 -16.86 -35.76
N GLY A 71 22.89 -17.42 -35.26
CA GLY A 71 22.90 -18.60 -34.38
C GLY A 71 22.99 -18.28 -32.87
N THR A 72 23.19 -17.03 -32.47
CA THR A 72 23.11 -16.64 -31.06
C THR A 72 21.65 -16.68 -30.60
N PRO A 73 21.30 -17.42 -29.53
CA PRO A 73 19.93 -17.48 -29.02
C PRO A 73 19.49 -16.14 -28.46
N ALA A 74 18.19 -15.87 -28.52
CA ALA A 74 17.60 -14.66 -27.94
C ALA A 74 17.70 -14.63 -26.42
N PRO A 75 17.68 -13.44 -25.78
CA PRO A 75 17.66 -13.32 -24.34
C PRO A 75 16.44 -14.05 -23.76
N PRO A 76 16.62 -14.96 -22.78
CA PRO A 76 15.50 -15.66 -22.17
C PRO A 76 14.66 -14.70 -21.31
N ILE A 77 13.36 -14.97 -21.23
CA ILE A 77 12.44 -14.23 -20.35
C ILE A 77 12.86 -14.47 -18.89
N PRO A 78 13.09 -13.41 -18.09
CA PRO A 78 13.38 -13.52 -16.67
C PRO A 78 12.29 -14.31 -15.94
N ASP A 79 12.68 -15.12 -14.96
CA ASP A 79 11.75 -15.94 -14.19
C ASP A 79 10.66 -15.09 -13.53
N GLU A 80 11.02 -13.89 -13.08
CA GLU A 80 10.10 -12.95 -12.43
C GLU A 80 9.06 -12.34 -13.37
N LEU A 81 9.22 -12.47 -14.69
CA LEU A 81 8.25 -11.99 -15.67
C LEU A 81 7.42 -13.11 -16.29
N LYS A 82 7.71 -14.39 -16.00
CA LYS A 82 7.05 -15.54 -16.66
C LYS A 82 5.54 -15.57 -16.42
N ASP A 83 5.09 -15.07 -15.29
CA ASP A 83 3.66 -15.05 -14.94
C ASP A 83 2.90 -13.90 -15.63
N GLU A 84 3.62 -12.96 -16.26
CA GLU A 84 3.07 -11.75 -16.91
C GLU A 84 2.95 -11.86 -18.44
N VAL A 85 3.48 -12.92 -19.05
CA VAL A 85 3.53 -13.13 -20.53
C VAL A 85 2.83 -14.43 -20.93
#